data_AF-A0A351JYS2-F1
#
_entry.id   AF-A0A351JYS2-F1
#
_cell.length_a   1.000
_cell.length_b   1.000
_cell.length_c   1.000
_cell.angle_alpha   90.00
_cell.angle_beta   90.00
_cell.angle_gamma   90.00
#
_symmetry.space_group_name_H-M   'P 1'
#
loop_
_entity.id
_entity.type
_entity.pdbx_description
1 polymer ?
#
loop_
_entity_poly.entity_id
_entity_poly.type
_entity_poly.pdbx_seq_one_letter_code
_entity_poly.pdbx_strand_id
1 'polypeptide(L)' 'MDDREKLRILVDHWIEHNREHAEEFREWAGKARDFEEQAAGDNILKAAERLEEANECLLRAAEELKEGQ' A
#
# COMPACT_ATOMS: atom_id res chain seq x y z
N MET A 1 -1.77 -17.59 -19.62
CA MET A 1 -1.00 -16.56 -18.91
C MET A 1 0.29 -17.18 -18.42
N ASP A 2 1.42 -16.64 -18.88
CA ASP A 2 2.72 -16.99 -18.33
C ASP A 2 2.95 -16.26 -16.98
N ASP A 3 3.97 -16.66 -16.24
CA ASP A 3 4.25 -16.11 -14.92
C ASP A 3 4.62 -14.61 -14.95
N ARG A 4 5.15 -14.09 -16.07
CA ARG A 4 5.49 -12.68 -16.22
C ARG A 4 4.25 -11.83 -16.41
N GLU A 5 3.32 -12.27 -17.26
CA GLU A 5 2.01 -11.62 -17.40
C GLU A 5 1.24 -11.67 -16.07
N LYS A 6 1.30 -12.80 -15.35
CA LYS A 6 0.72 -12.93 -14.01
C LYS A 6 1.32 -11.94 -13.02
N LEU A 7 2.65 -11.80 -13.00
CA LEU A 7 3.35 -10.90 -12.10
C LEU A 7 2.92 -9.45 -12.33
N ARG A 8 2.76 -9.02 -13.59
CA ARG A 8 2.28 -7.66 -13.90
C ARG A 8 0.90 -7.39 -13.29
N ILE A 9 -0.04 -8.32 -13.47
CA ILE A 9 -1.39 -8.20 -12.91
C ILE A 9 -1.34 -8.14 -11.38
N LEU A 10 -0.48 -8.96 -10.76
CA LEU A 10 -0.32 -8.97 -9.30
C LEU A 10 0.25 -7.65 -8.77
N VAL A 11 1.26 -7.08 -9.43
CA VAL A 11 1.86 -5.80 -9.02
C VAL A 11 0.82 -4.67 -9.08
N ASP A 12 0.06 -4.58 -10.16
CA ASP A 12 -1.00 -3.58 -10.29
C ASP A 12 -2.08 -3.77 -9.20
N HIS A 13 -2.48 -5.01 -8.92
CA HIS A 13 -3.44 -5.33 -7.86
C HIS A 13 -2.94 -5.00 -6.45
N TRP A 14 -1.67 -5.27 -6.15
CA TRP A 14 -1.09 -4.94 -4.84
C TRP A 14 -1.02 -3.43 -4.62
N ILE A 15 -0.71 -2.63 -5.66
CA ILE A 15 -0.72 -1.17 -5.55
C ILE A 15 -2.12 -0.65 -5.20
N GLU A 16 -3.15 -1.14 -5.88
CA GLU A 16 -4.54 -0.79 -5.61
C GLU A 16 -4.93 -1.16 -4.17
N HIS A 17 -4.69 -2.40 -3.77
CA HIS A 17 -5.06 -2.89 -2.45
C HIS A 17 -4.32 -2.19 -1.31
N ASN A 18 -3.04 -1.87 -1.50
CA ASN A 18 -2.27 -1.09 -0.53
C ASN A 18 -2.84 0.33 -0.35
N ARG A 19 -3.40 0.95 -1.40
CA ARG A 19 -4.05 2.27 -1.30
C ARG A 19 -5.33 2.18 -0.48
N GLU A 20 -6.16 1.16 -0.73
CA GLU A 20 -7.38 0.90 0.06
C GLU A 20 -7.03 0.70 1.55
N HIS A 21 -6.02 -0.13 1.84
CA HIS A 21 -5.56 -0.33 3.21
C HIS A 21 -4.96 0.92 3.85
N ALA A 22 -4.18 1.71 3.12
CA ALA A 22 -3.63 2.95 3.65
C ALA A 22 -4.74 3.96 4.01
N GLU A 23 -5.79 4.05 3.22
CA GLU A 23 -6.97 4.87 3.52
C GLU A 23 -7.70 4.38 4.77
N GLU A 24 -8.00 3.07 4.84
CA GLU A 24 -8.64 2.46 6.01
C GLU A 24 -7.80 2.66 7.29
N PHE A 25 -6.48 2.49 7.20
CA PHE A 25 -5.57 2.70 8.33
C PHE A 25 -5.59 4.16 8.80
N ARG A 26 -5.62 5.13 7.88
CA ARG A 26 -5.74 6.56 8.24
C ARG A 26 -7.04 6.85 8.98
N GLU A 27 -8.16 6.27 8.54
CA GLU A 27 -9.45 6.42 9.21
C GLU A 27 -9.39 5.86 10.65
N TRP A 28 -8.85 4.65 10.82
CA TRP A 28 -8.74 4.02 12.13
C TRP A 28 -7.71 4.67 13.05
N ALA A 29 -6.63 5.23 12.49
CA ALA A 29 -5.69 6.04 13.25
C ALA A 29 -6.37 7.29 13.84
N GLY A 30 -7.30 7.90 13.08
CA GLY A 30 -8.16 8.98 13.57
C GLY A 30 -9.06 8.52 14.72
N LYS A 31 -9.80 7.43 14.53
CA LYS A 31 -10.68 6.86 15.57
C LYS A 31 -9.92 6.47 16.85
N ALA A 32 -8.71 5.92 16.72
CA ALA A 32 -7.87 5.58 17.86
C ALA A 32 -7.54 6.81 18.72
N ARG A 33 -7.33 7.98 18.09
CA ARG A 33 -7.11 9.23 18.81
C ARG A 33 -8.37 9.71 19.54
N ASP A 34 -9.56 9.49 18.97
CA ASP A 34 -10.84 9.76 19.62
C ASP A 34 -11.07 8.87 20.85
N PHE A 35 -10.47 7.69 20.88
CA PHE A 35 -10.50 6.76 22.01
C PHE A 35 -9.39 6.99 23.04
N GLU A 36 -8.66 8.11 22.94
CA GLU A 36 -7.50 8.41 23.80
C GLU A 36 -6.34 7.38 23.68
N GLU A 37 -6.25 6.67 22.55
CA GLU A 37 -5.22 5.67 22.25
C GLU A 37 -4.17 6.23 21.27
N GLN A 38 -3.51 7.33 21.62
CA GLN A 38 -2.64 8.07 20.68
C GLN A 38 -1.47 7.24 20.18
N ALA A 39 -0.84 6.45 21.05
CA ALA A 39 0.29 5.59 20.66
C ALA A 39 -0.13 4.51 19.64
N ALA A 40 -1.33 3.95 19.78
CA ALA A 40 -1.86 3.01 18.80
C ALA A 40 -2.17 3.72 17.48
N GLY A 41 -2.85 4.88 17.54
CA GLY A 41 -3.15 5.70 16.37
C GLY A 41 -1.89 6.09 15.57
N ASP A 42 -0.82 6.48 16.25
CA ASP A 42 0.45 6.85 15.61
C ASP A 42 1.12 5.65 14.91
N ASN A 43 1.06 4.45 15.51
CA ASN A 43 1.58 3.24 14.86
C ASN A 43 0.73 2.80 13.66
N ILE A 44 -0.60 2.95 13.73
CA ILE A 44 -1.50 2.67 12.60
C ILE A 44 -1.24 3.66 11.46
N LEU A 45 -1.09 4.95 11.76
CA LEU A 45 -0.76 5.96 10.76
C LEU A 45 0.58 5.66 10.08
N LYS A 46 1.59 5.27 10.86
CA LYS A 46 2.89 4.85 10.34
C LYS A 46 2.79 3.61 9.46
N ALA A 47 1.88 2.68 9.75
CA ALA A 47 1.62 1.54 8.87
C ALA A 47 1.07 1.99 7.50
N ALA A 48 0.18 3.00 7.47
CA ALA A 48 -0.31 3.59 6.22
C ALA A 48 0.82 4.23 5.41
N GLU A 49 1.73 4.97 6.06
CA GLU A 49 2.90 5.56 5.41
C GLU A 49 3.82 4.49 4.79
N ARG A 50 4.03 3.36 5.48
CA ARG A 50 4.82 2.24 4.95
C ARG A 50 4.17 1.58 3.72
N LEU A 51 2.85 1.54 3.64
CA LEU A 51 2.15 1.06 2.44
C LEU A 51 2.35 2.00 1.25
N GLU A 52 2.40 3.32 1.48
CA GLU A 52 2.73 4.29 0.44
C GLU A 52 4.18 4.13 -0.05
N GLU A 53 5.14 3.96 0.85
CA GLU A 53 6.54 3.64 0.48
C GLU A 53 6.66 2.33 -0.30
N ALA A 54 5.89 1.30 0.09
CA ALA A 54 5.84 0.04 -0.65
C ALA A 54 5.26 0.25 -2.06
N ASN A 55 4.25 1.11 -2.20
CA ASN A 55 3.67 1.46 -3.50
C ASN A 55 4.67 2.18 -4.40
N GLU A 56 5.55 3.03 -3.88
CA GLU A 56 6.62 3.64 -4.69
C GLU A 56 7.54 2.57 -5.30
N CYS A 57 7.92 1.55 -4.51
CA CYS A 57 8.72 0.43 -5.01
C CYS A 57 7.96 -0.40 -6.05
N LEU A 58 6.68 -0.68 -5.80
CA LEU A 58 5.83 -1.45 -6.72
C LEU A 58 5.58 -0.72 -8.03
N LEU A 59 5.40 0.61 -8.00
CA LEU A 59 5.25 1.43 -9.20
C LEU A 59 6.50 1.35 -10.09
N ARG A 60 7.70 1.44 -9.51
CA ARG A 60 8.95 1.25 -10.26
C ARG A 60 9.05 -0.15 -10.85
N ALA A 61 8.70 -1.18 -10.08
CA ALA A 61 8.65 -2.55 -10.60
C ALA A 61 7.65 -2.70 -11.75
N ALA A 62 6.49 -2.02 -11.68
CA ALA A 62 5.50 -2.01 -12.75
C ALA A 62 6.02 -1.33 -14.03
N GLU A 63 6.83 -0.28 -13.91
CA GLU A 63 7.51 0.38 -15.04
C GLU A 63 8.56 -0.53 -15.68
N GLU A 64 9.45 -1.11 -14.88
CA GLU A 64 10.49 -2.04 -15.34
C GLU A 64 9.92 -3.26 -16.07
N LEU A 65 8.77 -3.78 -15.61
CA LEU A 65 8.08 -4.90 -16.25
C LEU A 65 7.49 -4.54 -17.62
N LYS A 66 7.15 -3.26 -17.86
CA LYS A 66 6.64 -2.73 -19.14
C LYS A 66 7.76 -2.46 -20.15
N GLU A 67 8.93 -2.00 -19.70
CA GLU A 67 10.07 -1.66 -20.58
C GLU A 67 10.75 -2.88 -21.23
N GLY A 68 10.61 -4.07 -20.65
CA GLY A 68 11.16 -5.31 -21.23
C GLY A 68 10.31 -5.98 -22.32
N GLN A 69 9.50 -5.22 -23.09
CA GLN A 69 8.68 -5.72 -24.21
C GLN A 69 9.31 -5.43 -25.56
#